data_AF-G5K928-F1
#
_entry.id   AF-G5K928-F1
#
_cell.length_a   1.000
_cell.length_b   1.000
_cell.length_c   1.000
_cell.angle_alpha   90.00
_cell.angle_beta   90.00
_cell.angle_gamma   90.00
#
_symmetry.space_group_name_H-M   'P 1'
#
loop_
_entity.id
_entity.type
_entity.pdbx_description
1 polymer ?
#
loop_
_entity_poly.entity_id
_entity_poly.type
_entity_poly.pdbx_seq_one_letter_code
_entity_poly.pdbx_strand_id
1 'polypeptide(L)'
;MLNIFENYDQAAQDLHYSLVMSGYKHSTVILNETGFLPTSVTTPYAFFMGEEQVVEGKARYFNQIKTPNFWEIQSNNNNGEILDHDIKKANIFYAEPTHKRLVRAVEWLDREGKVRLVEHYNKNGRLYAQSVYNKEQSEVLKTYYDQEGKEKIVENFVTNDLILNDRDKIKIFKSKLEFMIYYLQKASFDLDQIIYNSLALPFQISIHLPEPGHDILVWQEEFRGAIPGNMQAILNGTVARSCQVIIPDPLTYQTFVQLHQGENEKVNSLGYLYPLAQEKNWSANALIFTNSDQLEQIESLVTGLPDLQFHIGALTEMSPKLQALGQKDNVFLYPNLSPKTITALWTLCSVYLDINHGNEILNANRVAFEQRMPIYAFDNTQHTRHYILPKNTFRPNRVDDMIKAIALLAHPSRFKEVIEQQLVFANHTSQEAYREVLG
;
A
#
# COMPACT_ATOMS: atom_id res chain seq x y z
N MET A 1 20.02 -15.49 3.60
CA MET A 1 18.72 -14.96 4.08
C MET A 1 17.98 -14.30 2.93
N LEU A 2 16.64 -14.41 2.92
CA LEU A 2 15.75 -13.94 1.86
C LEU A 2 14.44 -13.39 2.48
N ASN A 3 13.88 -12.32 1.92
CA ASN A 3 12.49 -11.94 2.24
C ASN A 3 11.53 -12.52 1.18
N ILE A 4 10.40 -13.08 1.62
CA ILE A 4 9.31 -13.53 0.73
C ILE A 4 8.00 -12.92 1.20
N PHE A 5 7.49 -11.94 0.45
CA PHE A 5 6.20 -11.32 0.74
C PHE A 5 5.14 -11.72 -0.29
N GLU A 6 3.91 -11.92 0.17
CA GLU A 6 2.83 -12.30 -0.72
C GLU A 6 2.48 -11.17 -1.69
N ASN A 7 2.28 -9.97 -1.16
CA ASN A 7 2.00 -8.73 -1.88
C ASN A 7 2.94 -7.62 -1.42
N TYR A 8 2.96 -6.50 -2.14
CA TYR A 8 3.75 -5.31 -1.80
C TYR A 8 2.88 -4.12 -1.38
N ASP A 9 1.95 -4.38 -0.47
CA ASP A 9 1.11 -3.36 0.16
C ASP A 9 1.91 -2.48 1.14
N GLN A 10 1.23 -1.55 1.82
CA GLN A 10 1.89 -0.61 2.73
C GLN A 10 2.60 -1.32 3.90
N ALA A 11 2.02 -2.41 4.44
CA ALA A 11 2.63 -3.14 5.54
C ALA A 11 3.90 -3.89 5.08
N ALA A 12 3.87 -4.51 3.91
CA ALA A 12 5.05 -5.11 3.30
C ALA A 12 6.13 -4.07 2.97
N GLN A 13 5.74 -2.87 2.54
CA GLN A 13 6.66 -1.75 2.30
C GLN A 13 7.34 -1.28 3.59
N ASP A 14 6.58 -1.15 4.70
CA ASP A 14 7.12 -0.73 5.98
C ASP A 14 8.08 -1.78 6.57
N LEU A 15 7.74 -3.07 6.44
CA LEU A 15 8.64 -4.15 6.79
C LEU A 15 9.91 -4.13 5.94
N HIS A 16 9.78 -4.00 4.62
CA HIS A 16 10.92 -3.94 3.71
C HIS A 16 11.84 -2.76 4.04
N TYR A 17 11.27 -1.57 4.23
CA TYR A 17 12.01 -0.38 4.63
C TYR A 17 12.73 -0.60 5.95
N SER A 18 12.05 -1.16 6.95
CA SER A 18 12.63 -1.41 8.27
C SER A 18 13.82 -2.37 8.22
N LEU A 19 13.70 -3.47 7.47
CA LEU A 19 14.79 -4.42 7.27
C LEU A 19 16.00 -3.76 6.60
N VAL A 20 15.79 -3.03 5.51
CA VAL A 20 16.87 -2.35 4.78
C VAL A 20 17.57 -1.32 5.66
N MET A 21 16.81 -0.50 6.38
CA MET A 21 17.35 0.54 7.27
C MET A 21 18.09 -0.03 8.48
N SER A 22 17.72 -1.22 8.94
CA SER A 22 18.42 -1.94 10.02
C SER A 22 19.65 -2.72 9.55
N GLY A 23 19.93 -2.73 8.24
CA GLY A 23 21.14 -3.34 7.65
C GLY A 23 20.90 -4.67 6.92
N TYR A 24 19.67 -5.19 6.92
CA TYR A 24 19.29 -6.44 6.24
C TYR A 24 19.01 -6.17 4.74
N LYS A 25 20.09 -6.21 3.93
CA LYS A 25 20.08 -5.86 2.50
C LYS A 25 20.00 -7.05 1.55
N HIS A 26 19.61 -8.23 2.04
CA HIS A 26 19.35 -9.38 1.17
C HIS A 26 18.16 -9.12 0.24
N SER A 27 18.02 -9.99 -0.76
CA SER A 27 16.95 -9.88 -1.75
C SER A 27 15.56 -9.96 -1.12
N THR A 28 14.61 -9.26 -1.74
CA THR A 28 13.18 -9.32 -1.39
C THR A 28 12.40 -9.79 -2.60
N VAL A 29 11.66 -10.89 -2.43
CA VAL A 29 10.81 -11.51 -3.45
C VAL A 29 9.35 -11.22 -3.13
N ILE A 30 8.62 -10.68 -4.11
CA ILE A 30 7.16 -10.54 -4.04
C ILE A 30 6.53 -11.63 -4.90
N LEU A 31 5.62 -12.41 -4.31
CA LEU A 31 5.03 -13.57 -4.98
C LEU A 31 4.00 -13.18 -6.05
N ASN A 32 3.33 -12.04 -5.89
CA ASN A 32 2.32 -11.55 -6.84
C ASN A 32 2.84 -10.35 -7.63
N GLU A 33 2.93 -10.52 -8.96
CA GLU A 33 3.37 -9.48 -9.88
C GLU A 33 2.26 -8.47 -10.20
N THR A 34 2.53 -7.18 -9.96
CA THR A 34 1.59 -6.07 -10.17
C THR A 34 2.01 -5.11 -11.28
N GLY A 35 3.22 -5.26 -11.81
CA GLY A 35 3.81 -4.40 -12.85
C GLY A 35 4.38 -3.08 -12.33
N PHE A 36 4.03 -2.65 -11.11
CA PHE A 36 4.45 -1.35 -10.55
C PHE A 36 5.33 -1.47 -9.29
N LEU A 37 5.91 -2.65 -9.07
CA LEU A 37 6.84 -2.89 -7.96
C LEU A 37 8.13 -2.05 -8.11
N PRO A 38 8.76 -1.59 -7.00
CA PRO A 38 10.02 -0.85 -7.06
C PRO A 38 11.17 -1.72 -7.57
N THR A 39 12.26 -1.10 -8.02
CA THR A 39 13.46 -1.83 -8.51
C THR A 39 14.23 -2.56 -7.41
N SER A 40 13.94 -2.26 -6.13
CA SER A 40 14.57 -2.91 -4.97
C SER A 40 14.02 -4.30 -4.67
N VAL A 41 12.98 -4.75 -5.36
CA VAL A 41 12.37 -6.09 -5.19
C VAL A 41 12.32 -6.81 -6.53
N THR A 42 12.22 -8.15 -6.48
CA THR A 42 12.00 -8.99 -7.67
C THR A 42 10.76 -9.85 -7.49
N THR A 43 10.32 -10.48 -8.57
CA THR A 43 9.25 -11.49 -8.56
C THR A 43 9.67 -12.71 -9.37
N PRO A 44 9.09 -13.89 -9.09
CA PRO A 44 9.27 -15.08 -9.92
C PRO A 44 8.91 -14.82 -11.39
N TYR A 45 7.87 -14.01 -11.63
CA TYR A 45 7.41 -13.66 -12.98
C TYR A 45 8.42 -12.74 -13.67
N ALA A 46 8.85 -11.66 -13.01
CA ALA A 46 9.84 -10.71 -13.52
C ALA A 46 11.14 -11.41 -13.90
N PHE A 47 11.62 -12.33 -13.05
CA PHE A 47 12.80 -13.15 -13.30
C PHE A 47 12.69 -13.94 -14.61
N PHE A 48 11.62 -14.70 -14.81
CA PHE A 48 11.46 -15.50 -16.03
C PHE A 48 11.11 -14.66 -17.27
N MET A 49 10.39 -13.54 -17.12
CA MET A 49 10.10 -12.59 -18.20
C MET A 49 11.33 -11.79 -18.65
N GLY A 50 12.44 -11.85 -17.90
CA GLY A 50 13.66 -11.09 -18.19
C GLY A 50 13.54 -9.60 -17.89
N GLU A 51 12.68 -9.20 -16.94
CA GLU A 51 12.47 -7.80 -16.55
C GLU A 51 13.66 -7.19 -15.81
N GLU A 52 14.52 -8.00 -15.20
CA GLU A 52 15.69 -7.54 -14.42
C GLU A 52 16.78 -6.90 -15.31
N GLN A 53 16.74 -7.13 -16.62
CA GLN A 53 17.76 -6.67 -17.58
C GLN A 53 17.27 -5.47 -18.44
N VAL A 54 16.12 -4.90 -18.09
CA VAL A 54 15.44 -3.89 -18.92
C VAL A 54 15.95 -2.48 -18.63
N VAL A 55 16.11 -1.68 -19.68
CA VAL A 55 16.34 -0.23 -19.58
C VAL A 55 15.06 0.44 -19.09
N GLU A 56 15.15 1.30 -18.08
CA GLU A 56 14.00 2.01 -17.53
C GLU A 56 13.13 2.66 -18.63
N GLY A 57 11.87 2.21 -18.69
CA GLY A 57 10.86 2.76 -19.57
C GLY A 57 9.99 3.80 -18.86
N LYS A 58 8.93 4.26 -19.54
CA LYS A 58 7.91 5.11 -18.91
C LYS A 58 6.56 4.42 -18.98
N ALA A 59 5.88 4.38 -17.84
CA ALA A 59 4.51 3.90 -17.75
C ALA A 59 3.62 4.65 -18.75
N ARG A 60 2.65 3.94 -19.33
CA ARG A 60 1.71 4.55 -20.27
C ARG A 60 0.80 5.51 -19.54
N TYR A 61 0.69 6.73 -20.07
CA TYR A 61 -0.39 7.64 -19.71
C TYR A 61 -1.70 7.15 -20.34
N PHE A 62 -2.85 7.52 -19.76
CA PHE A 62 -4.16 6.98 -20.16
C PHE A 62 -4.46 7.08 -21.66
N ASN A 63 -4.02 8.16 -22.32
CA ASN A 63 -4.24 8.41 -23.75
C ASN A 63 -3.21 7.74 -24.67
N GLN A 64 -2.28 6.94 -24.12
CA GLN A 64 -1.26 6.20 -24.87
C GLN A 64 -1.62 4.71 -25.05
N ILE A 65 -2.81 4.31 -24.61
CA ILE A 65 -3.35 2.99 -24.90
C ILE A 65 -3.70 2.91 -26.37
N LYS A 66 -3.26 1.82 -27.03
CA LYS A 66 -3.52 1.62 -28.45
C LYS A 66 -4.99 1.27 -28.63
N THR A 67 -5.68 2.03 -29.47
CA THR A 67 -7.09 1.81 -29.80
C THR A 67 -7.27 1.71 -31.31
N PRO A 68 -8.36 1.07 -31.78
CA PRO A 68 -8.80 1.21 -33.16
C PRO A 68 -8.98 2.68 -33.56
N ASN A 69 -8.84 2.96 -34.86
CA ASN A 69 -8.97 4.33 -35.37
C ASN A 69 -10.31 4.97 -34.97
N PHE A 70 -10.26 6.25 -34.59
CA PHE A 70 -11.40 7.09 -34.22
C PHE A 70 -12.10 6.75 -32.90
N TRP A 71 -11.65 5.74 -32.16
CA TRP A 71 -12.16 5.49 -30.82
C TRP A 71 -11.70 6.57 -29.84
N GLU A 72 -12.61 6.99 -28.96
CA GLU A 72 -12.35 8.02 -27.96
C GLU A 72 -11.86 7.39 -26.66
N ILE A 73 -10.90 8.06 -26.00
CA ILE A 73 -10.50 7.73 -24.63
C ILE A 73 -10.95 8.88 -23.72
N GLN A 74 -11.87 8.58 -22.81
CA GLN A 74 -12.33 9.50 -21.77
C GLN A 74 -11.69 9.13 -20.42
N SER A 75 -11.45 10.12 -19.54
CA SER A 75 -10.74 9.91 -18.28
C SER A 75 -11.07 10.93 -17.20
N ASN A 76 -11.05 10.48 -15.95
CA ASN A 76 -10.99 11.30 -14.75
C ASN A 76 -9.70 10.98 -13.94
N ASN A 77 -9.60 11.41 -12.68
CA ASN A 77 -8.43 11.16 -11.83
C ASN A 77 -8.35 9.74 -11.25
N ASN A 78 -9.41 8.94 -11.34
CA ASN A 78 -9.51 7.62 -10.75
C ASN A 78 -9.38 6.51 -11.80
N ASN A 79 -9.98 6.69 -12.97
CA ASN A 79 -10.00 5.73 -14.07
C ASN A 79 -10.23 6.43 -15.43
N GLY A 80 -10.23 5.61 -16.48
CA GLY A 80 -10.64 6.01 -17.82
C GLY A 80 -11.49 4.95 -18.50
N GLU A 81 -11.97 5.27 -19.68
CA GLU A 81 -12.76 4.37 -20.52
C GLU A 81 -12.50 4.63 -22.01
N ILE A 82 -12.75 3.60 -22.81
CA ILE A 82 -12.58 3.64 -24.25
C ILE A 82 -13.95 3.43 -24.90
N LEU A 83 -14.29 4.33 -25.84
CA LEU A 83 -15.59 4.39 -26.48
C LEU A 83 -15.46 4.30 -28.00
N ASP A 84 -16.42 3.61 -28.61
CA ASP A 84 -16.66 3.58 -30.05
C ASP A 84 -18.01 4.27 -30.28
N HIS A 85 -17.97 5.55 -30.65
CA HIS A 85 -19.12 6.45 -30.52
C HIS A 85 -19.67 6.43 -29.08
N ASP A 86 -20.92 6.03 -28.88
CA ASP A 86 -21.57 5.98 -27.56
C ASP A 86 -21.44 4.60 -26.88
N ILE A 87 -20.75 3.64 -27.51
CA ILE A 87 -20.63 2.28 -27.01
C ILE A 87 -19.33 2.14 -26.24
N LYS A 88 -19.43 1.90 -24.94
CA LYS A 88 -18.28 1.60 -24.09
C LYS A 88 -17.65 0.25 -24.47
N LYS A 89 -16.34 0.26 -24.70
CA LYS A 89 -15.56 -0.90 -25.16
C LYS A 89 -14.52 -1.37 -24.17
N ALA A 90 -14.01 -0.47 -23.33
CA ALA A 90 -13.05 -0.85 -22.29
C ALA A 90 -13.10 0.06 -21.06
N ASN A 91 -12.68 -0.49 -19.92
CA ASN A 91 -12.30 0.25 -18.72
C ASN A 91 -10.78 0.37 -18.66
N ILE A 92 -10.27 1.54 -18.25
CA ILE A 92 -8.84 1.77 -17.99
C ILE A 92 -8.65 1.97 -16.49
N PHE A 93 -7.76 1.19 -15.89
CA PHE A 93 -7.40 1.29 -14.47
C PHE A 93 -6.02 1.87 -14.29
N TYR A 94 -5.90 2.79 -13.33
CA TYR A 94 -4.63 3.44 -13.01
C TYR A 94 -3.89 2.72 -11.89
N ALA A 95 -2.56 2.77 -11.98
CA ALA A 95 -1.65 2.45 -10.88
C ALA A 95 -1.79 3.51 -9.79
N GLU A 96 -1.62 3.10 -8.54
CA GLU A 96 -1.59 4.05 -7.44
C GLU A 96 -0.30 4.91 -7.49
N PRO A 97 -0.38 6.22 -7.19
CA PRO A 97 -1.61 6.95 -6.92
C PRO A 97 -2.38 7.30 -8.21
N THR A 98 -3.68 6.99 -8.24
CA THR A 98 -4.53 7.05 -9.46
C THR A 98 -4.53 8.39 -10.18
N HIS A 99 -4.42 9.52 -9.48
CA HIS A 99 -4.41 10.86 -10.07
C HIS A 99 -3.25 11.10 -11.06
N LYS A 100 -2.19 10.27 -11.03
CA LYS A 100 -1.12 10.30 -12.04
C LYS A 100 -1.55 9.71 -13.38
N ARG A 101 -2.70 9.03 -13.45
CA ARG A 101 -3.31 8.42 -14.64
C ARG A 101 -2.35 7.53 -15.44
N LEU A 102 -1.46 6.83 -14.73
CA LEU A 102 -0.56 5.83 -15.29
C LEU A 102 -1.30 4.50 -15.36
N VAL A 103 -1.38 3.89 -16.54
CA VAL A 103 -2.21 2.71 -16.77
C VAL A 103 -1.54 1.46 -16.21
N ARG A 104 -2.28 0.71 -15.38
CA ARG A 104 -1.91 -0.64 -14.93
C ARG A 104 -2.69 -1.75 -15.62
N ALA A 105 -3.93 -1.47 -16.02
CA ALA A 105 -4.75 -2.47 -16.68
C ALA A 105 -5.80 -1.84 -17.61
N VAL A 106 -6.18 -2.57 -18.66
CA VAL A 106 -7.29 -2.25 -19.56
C VAL A 106 -8.20 -3.47 -19.67
N GLU A 107 -9.44 -3.36 -19.22
CA GLU A 107 -10.47 -4.41 -19.33
C GLU A 107 -11.29 -4.20 -20.59
N TRP A 108 -11.22 -5.12 -21.54
CA TRP A 108 -11.98 -5.09 -22.79
C TRP A 108 -13.31 -5.84 -22.65
N LEU A 109 -14.37 -5.19 -23.11
CA LEU A 109 -15.75 -5.61 -22.97
C LEU A 109 -16.29 -6.22 -24.26
N ASP A 110 -17.16 -7.22 -24.13
CA ASP A 110 -18.01 -7.66 -25.25
C ASP A 110 -19.22 -6.74 -25.45
N ARG A 111 -20.09 -7.11 -26.41
CA ARG A 111 -21.30 -6.33 -26.75
C ARG A 111 -22.34 -6.28 -25.63
N GLU A 112 -22.28 -7.18 -24.65
CA GLU A 112 -23.14 -7.19 -23.47
C GLU A 112 -22.53 -6.41 -22.29
N GLY A 113 -21.36 -5.77 -22.49
CA GLY A 113 -20.63 -5.06 -21.44
C GLY A 113 -19.89 -5.97 -20.47
N LYS A 114 -19.70 -7.25 -20.80
CA LYS A 114 -18.99 -8.22 -19.96
C LYS A 114 -17.50 -8.24 -20.28
N VAL A 115 -16.66 -8.35 -19.26
CA VAL A 115 -15.21 -8.45 -19.42
C VAL A 115 -14.84 -9.75 -20.12
N ARG A 116 -13.95 -9.66 -21.12
CA ARG A 116 -13.42 -10.81 -21.87
C ARG A 116 -11.91 -10.92 -21.81
N LEU A 117 -11.22 -9.79 -21.82
CA LEU A 117 -9.77 -9.70 -21.85
C LEU A 117 -9.34 -8.57 -20.93
N VAL A 118 -8.30 -8.80 -20.14
CA VAL A 118 -7.64 -7.75 -19.36
C VAL A 118 -6.19 -7.69 -19.78
N GLU A 119 -5.76 -6.54 -20.27
CA GLU A 119 -4.38 -6.26 -20.61
C GLU A 119 -3.68 -5.61 -19.43
N HIS A 120 -2.58 -6.18 -18.95
CA HIS A 120 -1.81 -5.67 -17.81
C HIS A 120 -0.54 -4.96 -18.26
N TYR A 121 -0.35 -3.73 -17.78
CA TYR A 121 0.75 -2.85 -18.12
C TYR A 121 1.67 -2.63 -16.91
N ASN A 122 2.98 -2.55 -17.15
CA ASN A 122 3.96 -2.32 -16.10
C ASN A 122 4.47 -0.86 -16.07
N LYS A 123 5.30 -0.52 -15.07
CA LYS A 123 5.92 0.80 -14.87
C LYS A 123 6.80 1.26 -16.05
N ASN A 124 7.18 0.34 -16.93
CA ASN A 124 7.95 0.60 -18.15
C ASN A 124 7.06 0.81 -19.39
N GLY A 125 5.74 0.71 -19.25
CA GLY A 125 4.75 0.88 -20.33
C GLY A 125 4.56 -0.36 -21.21
N ARG A 126 5.12 -1.51 -20.82
CA ARG A 126 5.00 -2.78 -21.54
C ARG A 126 3.70 -3.48 -21.18
N LEU A 127 3.03 -4.04 -22.18
CA LEU A 127 1.98 -5.05 -21.99
C LEU A 127 2.68 -6.34 -21.59
N TYR A 128 2.71 -6.64 -20.29
CA TYR A 128 3.49 -7.75 -19.75
C TYR A 128 2.66 -9.00 -19.51
N ALA A 129 1.35 -8.86 -19.36
CA ALA A 129 0.44 -9.99 -19.21
C ALA A 129 -0.95 -9.71 -19.78
N GLN A 130 -1.69 -10.78 -20.08
CA GLN A 130 -3.09 -10.73 -20.48
C GLN A 130 -3.90 -11.80 -19.75
N SER A 131 -5.08 -11.44 -19.25
CA SER A 131 -6.03 -12.34 -18.60
C SER A 131 -7.28 -12.55 -19.45
N VAL A 132 -7.79 -13.78 -19.54
CA VAL A 132 -9.00 -14.12 -20.30
C VAL A 132 -10.11 -14.56 -19.35
N TYR A 133 -11.33 -14.04 -19.58
CA TYR A 133 -12.50 -14.27 -18.73
C TYR A 133 -13.61 -15.07 -19.44
N ASN A 134 -14.22 -16.03 -18.73
CA ASN A 134 -15.34 -16.82 -19.24
C ASN A 134 -16.68 -16.05 -19.20
N LYS A 135 -17.75 -16.70 -19.65
CA LYS A 135 -19.10 -16.11 -19.71
C LYS A 135 -19.63 -15.75 -18.31
N GLU A 136 -19.14 -16.44 -17.29
CA GLU A 136 -19.46 -16.30 -15.87
C GLU A 136 -18.60 -15.22 -15.17
N GLN A 137 -17.78 -14.46 -15.90
CA GLN A 137 -16.90 -13.41 -15.36
C GLN A 137 -15.83 -13.91 -14.38
N SER A 138 -15.44 -15.18 -14.51
CA SER A 138 -14.28 -15.74 -13.82
C SER A 138 -13.04 -15.69 -14.73
N GLU A 139 -11.90 -15.32 -14.15
CA GLU A 139 -10.61 -15.39 -14.82
C GLU A 139 -10.26 -16.87 -15.07
N VAL A 140 -9.97 -17.23 -16.32
CA VAL A 140 -9.67 -18.63 -16.73
C VAL A 140 -8.20 -18.84 -16.96
N LEU A 141 -7.54 -17.85 -17.57
CA LEU A 141 -6.16 -17.95 -18.02
C LEU A 141 -5.48 -16.59 -17.83
N LYS A 142 -4.21 -16.59 -17.42
CA LYS A 142 -3.34 -15.43 -17.52
C LYS A 142 -2.02 -15.81 -18.16
N THR A 143 -1.69 -15.13 -19.26
CA THR A 143 -0.46 -15.31 -20.01
C THR A 143 0.48 -14.13 -19.75
N TYR A 144 1.73 -14.42 -19.40
CA TYR A 144 2.80 -13.45 -19.20
C TYR A 144 3.80 -13.56 -20.34
N TYR A 145 4.26 -12.41 -20.84
CA TYR A 145 5.11 -12.31 -22.01
C TYR A 145 6.52 -11.85 -21.64
N ASP A 146 7.53 -12.35 -22.34
CA ASP A 146 8.90 -11.83 -22.26
C ASP A 146 9.04 -10.48 -23.00
N GLN A 147 10.26 -9.92 -23.01
CA GLN A 147 10.57 -8.64 -23.66
C GLN A 147 10.34 -8.63 -25.18
N GLU A 148 10.35 -9.81 -25.83
CA GLU A 148 10.10 -9.95 -27.26
C GLU A 148 8.61 -10.16 -27.57
N GLY A 149 7.75 -10.24 -26.54
CA GLY A 149 6.33 -10.51 -26.67
C GLY A 149 5.98 -11.98 -26.83
N LYS A 150 6.91 -12.90 -26.54
CA LYS A 150 6.66 -14.35 -26.58
C LYS A 150 6.09 -14.83 -25.25
N GLU A 151 5.16 -15.78 -25.31
CA GLU A 151 4.56 -16.38 -24.12
C GLU A 151 5.61 -17.07 -23.27
N LYS A 152 5.70 -16.67 -22.00
CA LYS A 152 6.69 -17.17 -21.06
C LYS A 152 6.10 -17.98 -19.92
N ILE A 153 5.04 -17.47 -19.31
CA ILE A 153 4.31 -18.14 -18.23
C ILE A 153 2.83 -18.13 -18.58
N VAL A 154 2.15 -19.25 -18.36
CA VAL A 154 0.69 -19.34 -18.50
C VAL A 154 0.13 -19.95 -17.21
N GLU A 155 -0.73 -19.20 -16.52
CA GLU A 155 -1.47 -19.67 -15.37
C GLU A 155 -2.89 -20.05 -15.80
N ASN A 156 -3.30 -21.28 -15.54
CA ASN A 156 -4.67 -21.74 -15.76
C ASN A 156 -5.41 -21.79 -14.42
N PHE A 157 -6.38 -20.90 -14.21
CA PHE A 157 -7.12 -20.80 -12.95
C PHE A 157 -8.24 -21.85 -12.81
N VAL A 158 -8.56 -22.59 -13.89
CA VAL A 158 -9.51 -23.70 -13.83
C VAL A 158 -8.84 -24.98 -13.35
N THR A 159 -7.61 -25.25 -13.80
CA THR A 159 -6.86 -26.44 -13.40
C THR A 159 -5.84 -26.18 -12.30
N ASN A 160 -5.51 -24.92 -12.02
CA ASN A 160 -4.40 -24.45 -11.19
C ASN A 160 -3.01 -24.85 -11.70
N ASP A 161 -2.91 -25.31 -12.96
CA ASP A 161 -1.63 -25.62 -13.60
C ASP A 161 -0.92 -24.33 -14.02
N LEU A 162 0.40 -24.31 -13.89
CA LEU A 162 1.27 -23.27 -14.43
C LEU A 162 2.20 -23.86 -15.49
N ILE A 163 2.26 -23.23 -16.65
CA ILE A 163 3.15 -23.62 -17.75
C ILE A 163 4.26 -22.57 -17.86
N LEU A 164 5.51 -23.01 -17.83
CA LEU A 164 6.69 -22.18 -18.02
C LEU A 164 7.43 -22.62 -19.28
N ASN A 165 7.62 -21.69 -20.20
CA ASN A 165 8.45 -21.87 -21.39
C ASN A 165 9.89 -21.45 -21.06
N ASP A 166 10.69 -22.35 -20.50
CA ASP A 166 12.10 -22.09 -20.12
C ASP A 166 13.04 -22.59 -21.23
N ARG A 167 13.50 -21.66 -22.09
CA ARG A 167 14.34 -21.94 -23.27
C ARG A 167 13.59 -22.90 -24.22
N ASP A 168 14.20 -24.02 -24.59
CA ASP A 168 13.61 -25.05 -25.46
C ASP A 168 12.78 -26.11 -24.71
N LYS A 169 12.45 -25.89 -23.42
CA LYS A 169 11.69 -26.84 -22.61
C LYS A 169 10.42 -26.21 -22.07
N ILE A 170 9.33 -26.97 -22.18
CA ILE A 170 8.06 -26.65 -21.53
C ILE A 170 8.02 -27.39 -20.19
N LYS A 171 7.80 -26.65 -19.12
CA LYS A 171 7.60 -27.18 -17.76
C LYS A 171 6.17 -26.92 -17.32
N ILE A 172 5.55 -27.92 -16.71
CA ILE A 172 4.19 -27.83 -16.17
C ILE A 172 4.28 -28.08 -14.67
N PHE A 173 3.75 -27.16 -13.89
CA PHE A 173 3.64 -27.22 -12.44
C PHE A 173 2.17 -27.42 -12.07
N LYS A 174 1.89 -28.28 -11.10
CA LYS A 174 0.52 -28.61 -10.64
C LYS A 174 0.00 -27.67 -9.56
N SER A 175 0.86 -26.78 -9.08
CA SER A 175 0.49 -25.74 -8.14
C SER A 175 1.43 -24.55 -8.24
N LYS A 176 0.96 -23.39 -7.76
CA LYS A 176 1.80 -22.19 -7.62
C LYS A 176 2.99 -22.46 -6.69
N LEU A 177 2.82 -23.27 -5.65
CA LEU A 177 3.90 -23.68 -4.74
C LEU A 177 5.05 -24.37 -5.48
N GLU A 178 4.77 -25.36 -6.34
CA GLU A 178 5.80 -26.05 -7.12
C GLU A 178 6.59 -25.08 -8.02
N PHE A 179 5.88 -24.14 -8.65
CA PHE A 179 6.50 -23.09 -9.45
C PHE A 179 7.42 -22.18 -8.61
N MET A 180 6.98 -21.77 -7.40
CA MET A 180 7.79 -20.95 -6.50
C MET A 180 9.06 -21.67 -6.02
N ILE A 181 8.94 -22.94 -5.63
CA ILE A 181 10.11 -23.74 -5.21
C ILE A 181 11.10 -23.88 -6.37
N TYR A 182 10.61 -24.12 -7.59
CA TYR A 182 11.45 -24.19 -8.78
C TYR A 182 12.16 -22.86 -9.08
N TYR A 183 11.46 -21.73 -8.93
CA TYR A 183 12.06 -20.41 -9.04
C TYR A 183 13.20 -20.20 -8.04
N LEU A 184 12.98 -20.50 -6.75
CA LEU A 184 14.00 -20.32 -5.72
C LEU A 184 15.26 -21.15 -6.00
N GLN A 185 15.09 -22.39 -6.48
CA GLN A 185 16.21 -23.24 -6.92
C GLN A 185 16.97 -22.65 -8.11
N LYS A 186 16.28 -21.99 -9.04
CA LYS A 186 16.89 -21.36 -10.21
C LYS A 186 17.61 -20.06 -9.88
N ALA A 187 17.02 -19.24 -9.01
CA ALA A 187 17.56 -17.94 -8.64
C ALA A 187 18.77 -18.04 -7.69
N SER A 188 19.00 -19.21 -7.07
CA SER A 188 20.18 -19.48 -6.24
C SER A 188 20.34 -18.48 -5.07
N PHE A 189 19.23 -18.12 -4.43
CA PHE A 189 19.24 -17.32 -3.21
C PHE A 189 19.84 -18.10 -2.04
N ASP A 190 20.37 -17.39 -1.06
CA ASP A 190 20.69 -17.94 0.26
C ASP A 190 19.37 -18.09 1.06
N LEU A 191 19.00 -19.35 1.32
CA LEU A 191 17.76 -19.76 1.97
C LEU A 191 17.98 -20.22 3.43
N ASP A 192 19.10 -19.89 4.07
CA ASP A 192 19.38 -20.31 5.46
C ASP A 192 18.33 -19.77 6.46
N GLN A 193 17.77 -18.61 6.15
CA GLN A 193 16.68 -17.95 6.88
C GLN A 193 15.78 -17.21 5.90
N ILE A 194 14.46 -17.34 6.09
CA ILE A 194 13.45 -16.63 5.31
C ILE A 194 12.58 -15.79 6.25
N ILE A 195 12.45 -14.50 5.95
CA ILE A 195 11.46 -13.63 6.58
C ILE A 195 10.27 -13.52 5.64
N TYR A 196 9.08 -13.88 6.12
CA TYR A 196 7.86 -13.86 5.33
C TYR A 196 6.69 -13.26 6.10
N ASN A 197 5.67 -12.76 5.40
CA ASN A 197 4.66 -11.91 6.03
C ASN A 197 3.20 -12.44 5.99
N SER A 198 3.01 -13.69 5.55
CA SER A 198 1.67 -14.28 5.42
C SER A 198 1.69 -15.78 5.68
N LEU A 199 0.63 -16.28 6.32
CA LEU A 199 0.40 -17.72 6.57
C LEU A 199 -0.14 -18.47 5.34
N ALA A 200 -0.28 -17.79 4.19
CA ALA A 200 -0.67 -18.37 2.92
C ALA A 200 0.54 -18.98 2.18
N LEU A 201 0.73 -18.64 0.90
CA LEU A 201 1.78 -19.21 0.07
C LEU A 201 3.21 -19.01 0.62
N PRO A 202 3.59 -17.86 1.23
CA PRO A 202 4.92 -17.71 1.81
C PRO A 202 5.22 -18.73 2.92
N PHE A 203 4.26 -18.97 3.82
CA PHE A 203 4.38 -20.04 4.82
C PHE A 203 4.48 -21.43 4.19
N GLN A 204 3.67 -21.72 3.17
CA GLN A 204 3.75 -22.99 2.46
C GLN A 204 5.12 -23.21 1.82
N ILE A 205 5.74 -22.17 1.26
CA ILE A 205 7.12 -22.24 0.75
C ILE A 205 8.08 -22.61 1.86
N SER A 206 8.03 -21.90 3.00
CA SER A 206 8.88 -22.18 4.16
C SER A 206 8.82 -23.65 4.59
N ILE A 207 7.63 -24.25 4.71
CA ILE A 207 7.52 -25.63 5.21
C ILE A 207 7.81 -26.72 4.16
N HIS A 208 7.81 -26.40 2.86
CA HIS A 208 8.07 -27.36 1.78
C HIS A 208 9.48 -27.24 1.18
N LEU A 209 10.30 -26.30 1.66
CA LEU A 209 11.71 -26.27 1.29
C LEU A 209 12.44 -27.49 1.88
N PRO A 210 13.22 -28.24 1.06
CA PRO A 210 13.88 -29.46 1.52
C PRO A 210 15.08 -29.19 2.43
N GLU A 211 15.72 -28.03 2.26
CA GLU A 211 16.89 -27.65 3.03
C GLU A 211 16.50 -27.20 4.44
N PRO A 212 17.32 -27.44 5.48
CA PRO A 212 17.09 -26.90 6.82
C PRO A 212 17.22 -25.36 6.83
N GLY A 213 16.58 -24.70 7.80
CA GLY A 213 16.70 -23.25 7.98
C GLY A 213 15.85 -22.74 9.14
N HIS A 214 15.97 -21.44 9.44
CA HIS A 214 15.30 -20.78 10.57
C HIS A 214 14.47 -19.60 10.05
N ASP A 215 13.17 -19.82 9.84
CA ASP A 215 12.30 -18.86 9.18
C ASP A 215 11.43 -18.08 10.19
N ILE A 216 11.14 -16.82 9.87
CA ILE A 216 10.43 -15.87 10.72
C ILE A 216 9.17 -15.39 10.01
N LEU A 217 8.02 -15.58 10.66
CA LEU A 217 6.77 -14.96 10.25
C LEU A 217 6.68 -13.54 10.82
N VAL A 218 6.45 -12.54 9.99
CA VAL A 218 5.97 -11.22 10.42
C VAL A 218 4.47 -11.16 10.18
N TRP A 219 3.67 -11.31 11.22
CA TRP A 219 2.21 -11.35 11.14
C TRP A 219 1.63 -9.93 11.10
N GLN A 220 1.07 -9.57 9.95
CA GLN A 220 0.57 -8.20 9.65
C GLN A 220 -0.96 -8.13 9.54
N GLU A 221 -1.67 -9.21 9.84
CA GLU A 221 -3.14 -9.32 9.76
C GLU A 221 -3.80 -9.28 11.14
N GLU A 222 -5.11 -8.98 11.19
CA GLU A 222 -5.87 -9.05 12.44
C GLU A 222 -6.28 -10.49 12.79
N PHE A 223 -6.38 -10.79 14.09
CA PHE A 223 -6.97 -12.06 14.55
C PHE A 223 -8.49 -12.04 14.45
N ARG A 224 -9.08 -13.13 13.92
CA ARG A 224 -10.53 -13.31 13.82
C ARG A 224 -11.04 -14.28 14.87
N GLY A 225 -10.95 -13.87 16.14
CA GLY A 225 -11.46 -14.62 17.30
C GLY A 225 -10.61 -15.82 17.75
N ALA A 226 -9.63 -16.27 16.96
CA ALA A 226 -8.71 -17.34 17.32
C ALA A 226 -7.35 -17.17 16.63
N ILE A 227 -6.32 -17.83 17.18
CA ILE A 227 -4.99 -17.93 16.56
C ILE A 227 -5.06 -18.92 15.39
N PRO A 228 -4.62 -18.56 14.17
CA PRO A 228 -4.68 -19.46 13.01
C PRO A 228 -3.93 -20.77 13.22
N GLY A 229 -4.45 -21.88 12.71
CA GLY A 229 -3.84 -23.21 12.87
C GLY A 229 -2.38 -23.28 12.38
N ASN A 230 -2.06 -22.62 11.26
CA ASN A 230 -0.69 -22.54 10.76
C ASN A 230 0.25 -21.80 11.73
N MET A 231 -0.24 -20.76 12.41
CA MET A 231 0.54 -20.09 13.46
C MET A 231 0.72 -20.99 14.67
N GLN A 232 -0.34 -21.68 15.11
CA GLN A 232 -0.22 -22.66 16.20
C GLN A 232 0.82 -23.74 15.88
N ALA A 233 0.92 -24.17 14.62
CA ALA A 233 1.92 -25.13 14.19
C ALA A 233 3.37 -24.64 14.40
N ILE A 234 3.63 -23.35 14.18
CA ILE A 234 4.91 -22.67 14.46
C ILE A 234 5.18 -22.64 15.97
N LEU A 235 4.19 -22.17 16.74
CA LEU A 235 4.29 -22.03 18.19
C LEU A 235 4.56 -23.38 18.88
N ASN A 236 3.85 -24.42 18.44
CA ASN A 236 3.99 -25.78 18.95
C ASN A 236 5.24 -26.50 18.41
N GLY A 237 5.99 -25.92 17.48
CA GLY A 237 7.20 -26.53 16.89
C GLY A 237 6.91 -27.75 16.01
N THR A 238 5.72 -27.82 15.42
CA THR A 238 5.31 -28.94 14.55
C THR A 238 5.73 -28.76 13.08
N VAL A 239 6.29 -27.59 12.75
CA VAL A 239 6.89 -27.29 11.45
C VAL A 239 8.40 -27.10 11.62
N ALA A 240 9.18 -27.54 10.63
CA ALA A 240 10.62 -27.71 10.79
C ALA A 240 11.42 -26.39 10.71
N ARG A 241 11.04 -25.49 9.79
CA ARG A 241 11.81 -24.28 9.49
C ARG A 241 11.29 -23.03 10.20
N SER A 242 9.98 -22.78 10.14
CA SER A 242 9.37 -21.60 10.76
C SER A 242 9.40 -21.73 12.28
N CYS A 243 10.14 -20.86 12.96
CA CYS A 243 10.42 -21.01 14.39
C CYS A 243 10.06 -19.79 15.23
N GLN A 244 9.84 -18.62 14.61
CA GLN A 244 9.50 -17.37 15.30
C GLN A 244 8.36 -16.62 14.60
N VAL A 245 7.64 -15.83 15.39
CA VAL A 245 6.61 -14.90 14.95
C VAL A 245 6.93 -13.51 15.48
N ILE A 246 6.79 -12.51 14.63
CA ILE A 246 6.84 -11.09 14.98
C ILE A 246 5.45 -10.52 14.73
N ILE A 247 4.90 -9.79 15.70
CA ILE A 247 3.63 -9.08 15.54
C ILE A 247 3.91 -7.58 15.69
N PRO A 248 3.88 -6.80 14.59
CA PRO A 248 4.23 -5.39 14.65
C PRO A 248 3.15 -4.48 15.23
N ASP A 249 1.87 -4.81 15.07
CA ASP A 249 0.80 -3.96 15.59
C ASP A 249 0.57 -4.23 17.10
N PRO A 250 0.68 -3.23 17.99
CA PRO A 250 0.53 -3.42 19.43
C PRO A 250 -0.84 -3.97 19.85
N LEU A 251 -1.92 -3.56 19.17
CA LEU A 251 -3.28 -4.03 19.47
C LEU A 251 -3.44 -5.50 19.06
N THR A 252 -2.88 -5.88 17.93
CA THR A 252 -2.83 -7.26 17.44
C THR A 252 -1.97 -8.14 18.35
N TYR A 253 -0.83 -7.64 18.84
CA TYR A 253 -0.01 -8.36 19.83
C TYR A 253 -0.76 -8.55 21.16
N GLN A 254 -1.47 -7.52 21.64
CA GLN A 254 -2.30 -7.65 22.83
C GLN A 254 -3.43 -8.68 22.62
N THR A 255 -4.05 -8.69 21.44
CA THR A 255 -5.06 -9.67 21.05
C THR A 255 -4.47 -11.09 21.04
N PHE A 256 -3.25 -11.26 20.52
CA PHE A 256 -2.52 -12.53 20.58
C PHE A 256 -2.35 -13.00 22.02
N VAL A 257 -1.84 -12.16 22.92
CA VAL A 257 -1.62 -12.51 24.34
C VAL A 257 -2.93 -12.96 25.00
N GLN A 258 -4.05 -12.30 24.69
CA GLN A 258 -5.37 -12.70 25.20
C GLN A 258 -5.82 -14.06 24.67
N LEU A 259 -5.69 -14.29 23.36
CA LEU A 259 -6.11 -15.55 22.72
C LEU A 259 -5.21 -16.73 23.11
N HIS A 260 -3.91 -16.49 23.27
CA HIS A 260 -2.91 -17.48 23.69
C HIS A 260 -2.94 -17.75 25.21
N GLN A 261 -3.63 -16.90 25.98
CA GLN A 261 -3.67 -16.93 27.45
C GLN A 261 -2.31 -16.66 28.11
N GLY A 262 -1.52 -15.78 27.52
CA GLY A 262 -0.20 -15.38 28.01
C GLY A 262 0.77 -15.07 26.88
N GLU A 263 1.95 -14.60 27.24
CA GLU A 263 3.06 -14.41 26.30
C GLU A 263 3.62 -15.75 25.82
N ASN A 264 4.37 -15.72 24.72
CA ASN A 264 5.04 -16.90 24.16
C ASN A 264 6.45 -16.51 23.73
N GLU A 265 7.45 -17.30 24.12
CA GLU A 265 8.88 -17.02 23.84
C GLU A 265 9.21 -16.95 22.35
N LYS A 266 8.39 -17.54 21.48
CA LYS A 266 8.55 -17.50 20.02
C LYS A 266 7.90 -16.28 19.39
N VAL A 267 7.19 -15.45 20.16
CA VAL A 267 6.43 -14.31 19.65
C VAL A 267 6.98 -13.02 20.19
N ASN A 268 7.56 -12.21 19.30
CA ASN A 268 8.12 -10.90 19.63
C ASN A 268 7.19 -9.78 19.15
N SER A 269 7.14 -8.69 19.92
CA SER A 269 6.56 -7.42 19.47
C SER A 269 7.68 -6.54 18.91
N LEU A 270 7.62 -6.22 17.62
CA LEU A 270 8.61 -5.38 16.94
C LEU A 270 7.92 -4.52 15.89
N GLY A 271 7.97 -3.21 16.09
CA GLY A 271 7.35 -2.22 15.21
C GLY A 271 8.12 -1.94 13.92
N TYR A 272 7.82 -0.80 13.30
CA TYR A 272 8.45 -0.39 12.04
C TYR A 272 9.35 0.84 12.21
N LEU A 273 10.37 0.91 11.36
CA LEU A 273 11.03 2.17 11.05
C LEU A 273 10.20 2.87 9.96
N TYR A 274 10.09 4.19 10.07
CA TYR A 274 9.40 5.02 9.08
C TYR A 274 10.38 6.03 8.49
N PRO A 275 10.20 6.47 7.23
CA PRO A 275 11.02 7.52 6.61
C PRO A 275 10.62 8.90 7.12
N LEU A 276 10.75 9.13 8.42
CA LEU A 276 10.35 10.37 9.06
C LEU A 276 11.19 11.55 8.57
N ALA A 277 10.52 12.65 8.26
CA ALA A 277 11.15 13.94 8.00
C ALA A 277 11.87 14.48 9.25
N GLN A 278 12.62 15.56 9.05
CA GLN A 278 13.25 16.30 10.13
C GLN A 278 12.21 16.77 11.17
N GLU A 279 12.66 16.99 12.40
CA GLU A 279 11.80 17.55 13.45
C GLU A 279 11.13 18.84 12.97
N LYS A 280 9.82 18.93 13.25
CA LYS A 280 9.00 20.07 12.93
C LYS A 280 8.70 20.86 14.20
N ASN A 281 8.59 22.17 14.07
CA ASN A 281 8.11 23.06 15.12
C ASN A 281 6.67 23.47 14.84
N TRP A 282 5.97 23.86 15.90
CA TRP A 282 4.63 24.42 15.75
C TRP A 282 4.65 25.66 14.85
N SER A 283 3.70 25.69 13.93
CA SER A 283 3.29 26.85 13.16
C SER A 283 1.77 26.94 13.23
N ALA A 284 1.20 28.14 13.17
CA ALA A 284 -0.25 28.30 13.15
C ALA A 284 -0.82 28.02 11.74
N ASN A 285 -0.42 26.90 11.12
CA ASN A 285 -0.83 26.49 9.78
C ASN A 285 -1.32 25.02 9.81
N ALA A 286 -2.61 24.84 9.50
CA ALA A 286 -3.26 23.54 9.36
C ALA A 286 -3.43 23.18 7.88
N LEU A 287 -3.30 21.89 7.56
CA LEU A 287 -3.45 21.37 6.21
C LEU A 287 -4.63 20.41 6.12
N ILE A 288 -5.43 20.58 5.07
CA ILE A 288 -6.52 19.69 4.67
C ILE A 288 -6.36 19.41 3.18
N PHE A 289 -6.36 18.14 2.80
CA PHE A 289 -6.53 17.74 1.40
C PHE A 289 -7.91 17.15 1.17
N THR A 290 -8.56 17.56 0.08
CA THR A 290 -9.92 17.12 -0.22
C THR A 290 -10.14 16.88 -1.71
N ASN A 291 -11.02 15.93 -2.01
CA ASN A 291 -11.62 15.70 -3.33
C ASN A 291 -13.08 16.16 -3.40
N SER A 292 -13.62 16.72 -2.33
CA SER A 292 -15.01 17.17 -2.20
C SER A 292 -15.13 18.51 -1.47
N ASP A 293 -16.32 19.12 -1.48
CA ASP A 293 -16.64 20.28 -0.66
C ASP A 293 -17.30 19.93 0.70
N GLN A 294 -17.25 18.64 1.05
CA GLN A 294 -17.76 18.10 2.30
C GLN A 294 -16.62 17.93 3.29
N LEU A 295 -16.31 19.01 4.00
CA LEU A 295 -15.39 19.03 5.12
C LEU A 295 -16.19 19.08 6.42
N GLU A 296 -16.00 18.08 7.28
CA GLU A 296 -16.72 17.96 8.56
C GLU A 296 -16.33 19.11 9.51
N GLN A 297 -17.34 19.79 10.06
CA GLN A 297 -17.19 20.90 11.03
C GLN A 297 -16.24 22.04 10.63
N ILE A 298 -15.92 22.22 9.34
CA ILE A 298 -14.91 23.20 8.93
C ILE A 298 -15.29 24.64 9.33
N GLU A 299 -16.56 25.02 9.23
CA GLU A 299 -17.02 26.35 9.61
C GLU A 299 -16.83 26.62 11.11
N SER A 300 -17.10 25.62 11.95
CA SER A 300 -16.90 25.66 13.40
C SER A 300 -15.41 25.76 13.74
N LEU A 301 -14.57 24.94 13.11
CA LEU A 301 -13.12 24.93 13.31
C LEU A 301 -12.48 26.28 12.94
N VAL A 302 -12.81 26.81 11.76
CA VAL A 302 -12.27 28.09 11.28
C VAL A 302 -12.69 29.26 12.18
N THR A 303 -13.91 29.22 12.73
CA THR A 303 -14.41 30.26 13.64
C THR A 303 -13.81 30.12 15.05
N GLY A 304 -13.64 28.89 15.53
CA GLY A 304 -13.11 28.60 16.87
C GLY A 304 -11.60 28.73 17.00
N LEU A 305 -10.87 28.77 15.87
CA LEU A 305 -9.41 28.91 15.81
C LEU A 305 -9.02 30.08 14.89
N PRO A 306 -9.32 31.34 15.27
CA PRO A 306 -9.09 32.50 14.41
C PRO A 306 -7.60 32.74 14.11
N ASP A 307 -6.71 32.35 15.02
CA ASP A 307 -5.26 32.49 14.87
C ASP A 307 -4.60 31.38 14.03
N LEU A 308 -5.35 30.33 13.67
CA LEU A 308 -4.88 29.21 12.87
C LEU A 308 -5.24 29.42 11.40
N GLN A 309 -4.26 29.39 10.50
CA GLN A 309 -4.44 29.44 9.06
C GLN A 309 -4.79 28.05 8.52
N PHE A 310 -5.92 27.93 7.82
CA PHE A 310 -6.39 26.69 7.21
C PHE A 310 -6.04 26.66 5.73
N HIS A 311 -5.07 25.82 5.37
CA HIS A 311 -4.68 25.57 3.98
C HIS A 311 -5.45 24.37 3.44
N ILE A 312 -6.42 24.63 2.56
CA ILE A 312 -7.30 23.61 1.98
C ILE A 312 -6.92 23.41 0.53
N GLY A 313 -6.43 22.21 0.20
CA GLY A 313 -5.97 21.87 -1.14
C GLY A 313 -6.84 20.81 -1.83
N ALA A 314 -7.09 21.00 -3.13
CA ALA A 314 -7.82 20.04 -3.96
C ALA A 314 -7.10 19.75 -5.28
N LEU A 315 -7.19 18.50 -5.76
CA LEU A 315 -6.65 18.10 -7.07
C LEU A 315 -7.52 18.55 -8.26
N THR A 316 -8.70 19.09 -7.97
CA THR A 316 -9.70 19.54 -8.95
C THR A 316 -10.06 21.00 -8.69
N GLU A 317 -10.98 21.52 -9.50
CA GLU A 317 -11.67 22.77 -9.19
C GLU A 317 -12.48 22.64 -7.88
N MET A 318 -12.74 23.78 -7.25
CA MET A 318 -13.47 23.88 -5.99
C MET A 318 -14.87 24.43 -6.21
N SER A 319 -15.85 23.87 -5.50
CA SER A 319 -17.24 24.32 -5.58
C SER A 319 -17.44 25.73 -5.01
N PRO A 320 -18.55 26.41 -5.34
CA PRO A 320 -18.90 27.69 -4.73
C PRO A 320 -18.96 27.66 -3.20
N LYS A 321 -19.29 26.50 -2.60
CA LYS A 321 -19.33 26.33 -1.15
C LYS A 321 -17.94 26.50 -0.53
N LEU A 322 -16.93 25.82 -1.08
CA LEU A 322 -15.54 26.01 -0.63
C LEU A 322 -15.04 27.43 -0.94
N GLN A 323 -15.38 27.99 -2.11
CA GLN A 323 -14.99 29.36 -2.45
C GLN A 323 -15.55 30.40 -1.48
N ALA A 324 -16.78 30.20 -0.98
CA ALA A 324 -17.37 31.05 0.06
C ALA A 324 -16.64 30.94 1.39
N LEU A 325 -16.15 29.75 1.75
CA LEU A 325 -15.32 29.56 2.95
C LEU A 325 -14.00 30.35 2.87
N GLY A 326 -13.42 30.47 1.67
CA GLY A 326 -12.21 31.27 1.41
C GLY A 326 -12.37 32.79 1.57
N GLN A 327 -13.57 33.29 1.90
CA GLN A 327 -13.78 34.70 2.27
C GLN A 327 -13.34 35.01 3.71
N LYS A 328 -13.06 33.98 4.52
CA LYS A 328 -12.53 34.16 5.88
C LYS A 328 -11.02 34.41 5.85
N ASP A 329 -10.54 35.38 6.62
CA ASP A 329 -9.13 35.81 6.61
C ASP A 329 -8.12 34.70 6.96
N ASN A 330 -8.55 33.69 7.71
CA ASN A 330 -7.73 32.55 8.13
C ASN A 330 -7.91 31.31 7.24
N VAL A 331 -8.45 31.43 6.02
CA VAL A 331 -8.63 30.32 5.07
C VAL A 331 -7.92 30.60 3.75
N PHE A 332 -7.09 29.65 3.32
CA PHE A 332 -6.37 29.68 2.06
C PHE A 332 -6.74 28.47 1.20
N LEU A 333 -7.28 28.73 0.01
CA LEU A 333 -7.74 27.70 -0.91
C LEU A 333 -6.74 27.47 -2.05
N TYR A 334 -6.46 26.20 -2.34
CA TYR A 334 -5.53 25.77 -3.38
C TYR A 334 -6.23 24.81 -4.36
N PRO A 335 -6.98 25.31 -5.35
CA PRO A 335 -7.57 24.48 -6.40
C PRO A 335 -6.48 23.98 -7.37
N ASN A 336 -6.74 22.86 -8.05
CA ASN A 336 -5.86 22.30 -9.08
C ASN A 336 -4.39 22.17 -8.64
N LEU A 337 -4.18 21.55 -7.48
CA LEU A 337 -2.86 21.42 -6.87
C LEU A 337 -1.80 20.85 -7.82
N SER A 338 -0.69 21.58 -7.94
CA SER A 338 0.52 21.08 -8.57
C SER A 338 1.36 20.27 -7.55
N PRO A 339 2.21 19.32 -8.01
CA PRO A 339 3.15 18.61 -7.12
C PRO A 339 4.03 19.57 -6.30
N LYS A 340 4.48 20.68 -6.90
CA LYS A 340 5.28 21.70 -6.22
C LYS A 340 4.52 22.36 -5.07
N THR A 341 3.24 22.67 -5.29
CA THR A 341 2.36 23.26 -4.25
C THR A 341 2.11 22.27 -3.13
N ILE A 342 1.87 21.00 -3.45
CA ILE A 342 1.70 19.92 -2.45
C ILE A 342 2.92 19.85 -1.53
N THR A 343 4.13 19.78 -2.10
CA THR A 343 5.38 19.77 -1.32
C THR A 343 5.54 21.02 -0.46
N ALA A 344 5.22 22.20 -0.99
CA ALA A 344 5.30 23.45 -0.24
C ALA A 344 4.32 23.47 0.96
N LEU A 345 3.09 22.96 0.78
CA LEU A 345 2.09 22.87 1.84
C LEU A 345 2.53 21.92 2.96
N TRP A 346 3.12 20.77 2.63
CA TRP A 346 3.69 19.85 3.61
C TRP A 346 4.81 20.48 4.44
N THR A 347 5.62 21.36 3.84
CA THR A 347 6.65 22.10 4.58
C THR A 347 6.05 23.22 5.45
N LEU A 348 5.07 23.96 4.92
CA LEU A 348 4.48 25.12 5.57
C LEU A 348 3.62 24.77 6.80
N CYS A 349 2.86 23.68 6.74
CA CYS A 349 1.85 23.34 7.73
C CYS A 349 2.41 22.41 8.82
N SER A 350 1.91 22.51 10.05
CA SER A 350 2.36 21.67 11.17
C SER A 350 1.32 20.77 11.78
N VAL A 351 0.04 20.91 11.42
CA VAL A 351 -1.04 19.99 11.82
C VAL A 351 -1.84 19.57 10.59
N TYR A 352 -2.23 18.30 10.52
CA TYR A 352 -3.08 17.77 9.45
C TYR A 352 -4.46 17.45 10.01
N LEU A 353 -5.51 17.85 9.29
CA LEU A 353 -6.89 17.61 9.68
C LEU A 353 -7.52 16.65 8.66
N ASP A 354 -7.77 15.42 9.09
CA ASP A 354 -8.47 14.41 8.32
C ASP A 354 -9.98 14.55 8.51
N ILE A 355 -10.55 15.56 7.84
CA ILE A 355 -11.96 15.95 7.96
C ILE A 355 -12.70 15.92 6.61
N ASN A 356 -12.08 15.36 5.57
CA ASN A 356 -12.73 15.15 4.28
C ASN A 356 -13.69 13.95 4.36
N HIS A 357 -14.90 14.07 3.82
CA HIS A 357 -15.84 12.94 3.71
C HIS A 357 -15.58 12.03 2.52
N GLY A 358 -14.97 12.56 1.45
CA GLY A 358 -14.62 11.76 0.28
C GLY A 358 -13.34 10.97 0.51
N ASN A 359 -12.98 10.09 -0.43
CA ASN A 359 -11.78 9.27 -0.31
C ASN A 359 -10.52 10.09 0.03
N GLU A 360 -9.64 9.51 0.84
CA GLU A 360 -8.30 10.03 1.07
C GLU A 360 -7.57 10.23 -0.27
N ILE A 361 -6.91 11.37 -0.40
CA ILE A 361 -6.05 11.67 -1.54
C ILE A 361 -4.62 11.85 -1.07
N LEU A 362 -3.66 11.56 -1.96
CA LEU A 362 -2.23 11.77 -1.73
C LEU A 362 -1.64 10.95 -0.57
N ASN A 363 -2.35 9.93 -0.07
CA ASN A 363 -1.97 9.18 1.14
C ASN A 363 -1.68 10.15 2.31
N ALA A 364 -2.51 11.19 2.43
CA ALA A 364 -2.22 12.36 3.22
C ALA A 364 -2.02 12.07 4.72
N ASN A 365 -2.74 11.10 5.30
CA ASN A 365 -2.53 10.71 6.69
C ASN A 365 -1.13 10.10 6.90
N ARG A 366 -0.71 9.22 6.00
CA ARG A 366 0.64 8.64 6.04
C ARG A 366 1.71 9.72 5.86
N VAL A 367 1.54 10.59 4.87
CA VAL A 367 2.52 11.66 4.61
C VAL A 367 2.54 12.64 5.79
N ALA A 368 1.40 13.01 6.38
CA ALA A 368 1.35 13.85 7.57
C ALA A 368 2.11 13.22 8.75
N PHE A 369 1.95 11.92 8.96
CA PHE A 369 2.69 11.17 9.96
C PHE A 369 4.20 11.19 9.69
N GLU A 370 4.63 10.91 8.46
CA GLU A 370 6.04 10.99 8.06
C GLU A 370 6.61 12.41 8.18
N GLN A 371 5.79 13.44 7.93
CA GLN A 371 6.14 14.86 8.11
C GLN A 371 6.08 15.32 9.58
N ARG A 372 5.89 14.40 10.53
CA ARG A 372 5.78 14.67 11.98
C ARG A 372 4.70 15.71 12.29
N MET A 373 3.55 15.62 11.64
CA MET A 373 2.39 16.45 11.90
C MET A 373 1.40 15.65 12.79
N PRO A 374 0.96 16.20 13.93
CA PRO A 374 -0.20 15.69 14.63
C PRO A 374 -1.40 15.61 13.70
N ILE A 375 -2.10 14.47 13.73
CA ILE A 375 -3.30 14.24 12.93
C ILE A 375 -4.53 14.29 13.83
N TYR A 376 -5.55 15.01 13.39
CA TYR A 376 -6.85 15.12 14.03
C TYR A 376 -7.95 14.79 13.05
N ALA A 377 -8.96 14.04 13.51
CA ALA A 377 -10.06 13.57 12.65
C ALA A 377 -11.38 13.55 13.41
N PHE A 378 -12.48 13.42 12.68
CA PHE A 378 -13.74 12.96 13.26
C PHE A 378 -13.95 11.47 13.01
N ASP A 379 -14.71 10.78 13.87
CA ASP A 379 -14.99 9.35 13.74
C ASP A 379 -15.72 8.98 12.43
N ASN A 380 -16.44 9.93 11.84
CA ASN A 380 -17.12 9.79 10.56
C ASN A 380 -16.28 10.20 9.33
N THR A 381 -15.06 10.70 9.52
CA THR A 381 -14.14 11.13 8.44
C THR A 381 -12.76 10.48 8.51
N GLN A 382 -12.41 9.84 9.63
CA GLN A 382 -11.15 9.14 9.82
C GLN A 382 -10.94 8.07 8.75
N HIS A 383 -9.94 8.27 7.89
CA HIS A 383 -9.58 7.30 6.85
C HIS A 383 -8.70 6.16 7.36
N THR A 384 -7.93 6.40 8.43
CA THR A 384 -7.02 5.41 9.00
C THR A 384 -6.91 5.51 10.52
N ARG A 385 -6.78 4.35 11.16
CA ARG A 385 -6.57 4.23 12.61
C ARG A 385 -5.12 4.05 13.00
N HIS A 386 -4.22 3.83 12.04
CA HIS A 386 -2.82 3.46 12.32
C HIS A 386 -1.97 4.65 12.75
N TYR A 387 -2.24 5.84 12.18
CA TYR A 387 -1.42 7.04 12.38
C TYR A 387 -2.08 8.09 13.27
N ILE A 388 -3.34 7.89 13.67
CA ILE A 388 -4.13 8.87 14.41
C ILE A 388 -4.35 8.38 15.82
N LEU A 389 -3.93 9.17 16.81
CA LEU A 389 -4.17 8.86 18.20
C LEU A 389 -5.69 8.75 18.48
N PRO A 390 -6.17 7.74 19.21
CA PRO A 390 -7.59 7.61 19.54
C PRO A 390 -8.15 8.85 20.23
N LYS A 391 -7.35 9.52 21.07
CA LYS A 391 -7.73 10.78 21.75
C LYS A 391 -7.77 12.02 20.83
N ASN A 392 -7.22 11.92 19.62
CA ASN A 392 -7.28 12.95 18.59
C ASN A 392 -8.40 12.67 17.56
N THR A 393 -9.23 11.65 17.80
CA THR A 393 -10.42 11.36 17.01
C THR A 393 -11.65 11.76 17.82
N PHE A 394 -12.49 12.62 17.24
CA PHE A 394 -13.64 13.22 17.92
C PHE A 394 -14.96 12.82 17.27
N ARG A 395 -16.06 12.88 18.02
CA ARG A 395 -17.39 12.89 17.41
C ARG A 395 -17.67 14.26 16.80
N PRO A 396 -18.40 14.40 15.68
CA PRO A 396 -18.72 15.69 15.09
C PRO A 396 -19.34 16.70 16.07
N ASN A 397 -20.20 16.23 16.97
CA ASN A 397 -20.83 17.07 18.01
C ASN A 397 -19.90 17.45 19.17
N ARG A 398 -18.62 17.06 19.12
CA ARG A 398 -17.57 17.39 20.11
C ARG A 398 -16.46 18.23 19.47
N VAL A 399 -16.78 19.00 18.42
CA VAL A 399 -15.83 19.91 17.74
C VAL A 399 -15.14 20.88 18.71
N ASP A 400 -15.82 21.35 19.76
CA ASP A 400 -15.21 22.24 20.76
C ASP A 400 -14.03 21.59 21.48
N ASP A 401 -14.04 20.28 21.66
CA ASP A 401 -12.93 19.57 22.28
C ASP A 401 -11.75 19.39 21.31
N MET A 402 -12.04 19.21 20.01
CA MET A 402 -11.02 19.24 18.96
C MET A 402 -10.37 20.62 18.86
N ILE A 403 -11.16 21.69 18.90
CA ILE A 403 -10.68 23.09 18.91
C ILE A 403 -9.72 23.31 20.08
N LYS A 404 -10.12 22.92 21.30
CA LYS A 404 -9.24 23.03 22.49
C LYS A 404 -7.96 22.22 22.31
N ALA A 405 -8.05 20.99 21.80
CA ALA A 405 -6.90 20.12 21.62
C ALA A 405 -5.89 20.69 20.61
N ILE A 406 -6.37 21.28 19.50
CA ILE A 406 -5.53 21.93 18.49
C ILE A 406 -4.92 23.22 19.05
N ALA A 407 -5.70 24.05 19.76
CA ALA A 407 -5.20 25.29 20.36
C ALA A 407 -4.03 25.04 21.33
N LEU A 408 -4.07 23.93 22.07
CA LEU A 408 -2.99 23.54 22.99
C LEU A 408 -1.66 23.20 22.28
N LEU A 409 -1.67 22.90 20.98
CA LEU A 409 -0.43 22.65 20.21
C LEU A 409 0.45 23.91 20.09
N ALA A 410 -0.10 25.10 20.32
CA ALA A 410 0.68 26.33 20.37
C ALA A 410 1.74 26.33 21.48
N HIS A 411 1.58 25.48 22.51
CA HIS A 411 2.62 25.22 23.49
C HIS A 411 3.68 24.26 22.91
N PRO A 412 4.95 24.67 22.78
CA PRO A 412 5.97 23.86 22.09
C PRO A 412 6.18 22.46 22.68
N SER A 413 6.09 22.32 24.00
CA SER A 413 6.17 21.03 24.67
C SER A 413 5.01 20.11 24.27
N ARG A 414 3.80 20.66 24.15
CA ARG A 414 2.61 19.90 23.79
C ARG A 414 2.67 19.40 22.35
N PHE A 415 3.13 20.24 21.43
CA PHE A 415 3.27 19.85 20.01
C PHE A 415 4.19 18.64 19.86
N LYS A 416 5.39 18.68 20.46
CA LYS A 416 6.35 17.58 20.42
C LYS A 416 5.81 16.33 21.12
N GLU A 417 5.20 16.49 22.29
CA GLU A 417 4.60 15.38 23.05
C GLU A 417 3.55 14.62 22.22
N VAL A 418 2.69 15.33 21.50
CA VAL A 418 1.65 14.68 20.66
C VAL A 418 2.28 13.91 19.50
N ILE A 419 3.34 14.44 18.87
CA ILE A 419 4.09 13.72 17.82
C ILE A 419 4.72 12.45 18.38
N GLU A 420 5.42 12.54 19.51
CA GLU A 420 6.06 11.39 20.16
C GLU A 420 5.03 10.31 20.51
N GLN A 421 3.89 10.70 21.06
CA GLN A 421 2.79 9.77 21.34
C GLN A 421 2.25 9.12 20.07
N GLN A 422 2.12 9.89 18.98
CA GLN A 422 1.67 9.38 17.69
C GLN A 422 2.67 8.36 17.11
N LEU A 423 3.98 8.62 17.23
CA LEU A 423 5.03 7.69 16.81
C LEU A 423 5.02 6.39 17.63
N VAL A 424 4.90 6.49 18.96
CA VAL A 424 4.79 5.32 19.84
C VAL A 424 3.52 4.52 19.52
N PHE A 425 2.40 5.20 19.28
CA PHE A 425 1.14 4.55 18.93
C PHE A 425 1.21 3.79 17.61
N ALA A 426 1.87 4.35 16.59
CA ALA A 426 2.15 3.66 15.32
C ALA A 426 3.28 2.62 15.42
N ASN A 427 3.71 2.28 16.64
CA ASN A 427 4.83 1.40 16.97
C ASN A 427 6.11 1.73 16.17
N HIS A 428 6.50 3.00 16.15
CA HIS A 428 7.80 3.37 15.61
C HIS A 428 8.91 2.82 16.52
N THR A 429 9.85 2.08 15.93
CA THR A 429 10.95 1.42 16.66
C THR A 429 12.33 1.89 16.18
N SER A 430 13.41 1.28 16.69
CA SER A 430 14.80 1.60 16.35
C SER A 430 15.48 0.48 15.56
N GLN A 431 16.65 0.79 14.97
CA GLN A 431 17.47 -0.19 14.27
C GLN A 431 18.06 -1.22 15.25
N GLU A 432 18.36 -0.81 16.48
CA GLU A 432 18.87 -1.66 17.55
C GLU A 432 17.86 -2.74 17.92
N ALA A 433 16.57 -2.39 18.05
CA ALA A 433 15.52 -3.37 18.33
C ALA A 433 15.42 -4.45 17.24
N TYR A 434 15.62 -4.09 15.97
CA TYR A 434 15.67 -5.08 14.89
C TYR A 434 16.88 -6.02 15.02
N ARG A 435 18.05 -5.52 15.40
CA ARG A 435 19.24 -6.36 15.65
C ARG A 435 19.02 -7.29 16.84
N GLU A 436 18.42 -6.80 17.91
CA GLU A 436 18.13 -7.62 19.10
C GLU A 436 17.15 -8.77 18.80
N VAL A 437 16.14 -8.53 17.96
CA VAL A 437 15.10 -9.53 17.63
C VAL A 437 15.55 -10.50 16.53
N LEU A 438 16.26 -10.02 15.50
CA LEU A 438 16.62 -10.82 14.32
C LEU A 438 18.04 -11.42 14.36
N GLY A 439 18.93 -10.93 15.23
CA GLY A 439 20.32 -11.39 15.35
C GLY A 439 21.34 -10.28 15.12
#